data_AF-A0A8B8B6U1-F1
#
_entry.id   AF-A0A8B8B6U1-F1
#
_cell.length_a   1.000
_cell.length_b   1.000
_cell.length_c   1.000
_cell.angle_alpha   90.00
_cell.angle_beta   90.00
_cell.angle_gamma   90.00
#
_symmetry.space_group_name_H-M   'P 1'
#
loop_
_entity.id
_entity.type
_entity.pdbx_description
1 polymer ?
#
loop_
_entity_poly.entity_id
_entity_poly.type
_entity_poly.pdbx_seq_one_letter_code
_entity_poly.pdbx_strand_id
1 'polypeptide(L)'
;MLKTMFLLLDILCILADLSKFFQTENLLMIEVMPEVEATILKLLALKFHPGPNMSEFLEWYKPQEKVFRDIKLTGICNPVDFSADVPTSSMISSVVDYLEKRFAVFNESPFKDFTVLDFMKWPINREDLSTYGVEHINSLINHFETLFSVEERDKILNEFPSFKTIMNSLKTLGLYEAYCHIVANSPSRIETIIKLVKIMLSISVSTAQCERVFSEMKVLKGRLRSKLTQSNLQAQLFIMIEGPSLQDFSPEKALSHWLNGHKRHIGGHTMKADSLLNEAAAKKLIKQTASFRSESAAKK
;
A
#
# COMPACT_ATOMS: atom_id res chain seq x y z
N MET A 1 -24.01 -18.38 -22.33
CA MET A 1 -22.90 -18.67 -21.39
C MET A 1 -21.57 -18.20 -21.96
N LEU A 2 -21.15 -18.64 -23.16
CA LEU A 2 -19.85 -18.27 -23.75
C LEU A 2 -19.62 -16.74 -23.85
N LYS A 3 -20.52 -16.00 -24.50
CA LYS A 3 -20.48 -14.52 -24.56
C LYS A 3 -20.24 -13.88 -23.19
N THR A 4 -20.99 -14.32 -22.18
CA THR A 4 -20.91 -13.79 -20.82
C THR A 4 -19.53 -14.03 -20.19
N MET A 5 -18.87 -15.15 -20.51
CA MET A 5 -17.50 -15.41 -20.03
C MET A 5 -16.49 -14.44 -20.64
N PHE A 6 -16.57 -14.17 -21.95
CA PHE A 6 -15.71 -13.16 -22.59
C PHE A 6 -15.97 -11.75 -22.05
N LEU A 7 -17.23 -11.39 -21.80
CA LEU A 7 -17.57 -10.12 -21.14
C LEU A 7 -16.98 -10.04 -19.72
N LEU A 8 -17.11 -11.11 -18.95
CA LEU A 8 -16.57 -11.21 -17.60
C LEU A 8 -15.04 -11.03 -17.59
N LEU A 9 -14.34 -11.60 -18.57
CA LEU A 9 -12.88 -11.43 -18.67
C LEU A 9 -12.51 -9.96 -18.86
N ASP A 10 -13.19 -9.23 -19.75
CA ASP A 10 -12.94 -7.80 -19.96
C ASP A 10 -13.22 -6.97 -18.70
N ILE A 11 -14.34 -7.25 -18.02
CA ILE A 11 -14.68 -6.60 -16.74
C ILE A 11 -13.63 -6.90 -15.68
N LEU A 12 -13.24 -8.18 -15.52
CA LEU A 12 -12.29 -8.62 -14.52
C LEU A 12 -10.89 -8.05 -14.77
N CYS A 13 -10.47 -7.86 -16.02
CA CYS A 13 -9.23 -7.18 -16.34
C CYS A 13 -9.21 -5.74 -15.78
N ILE A 14 -10.27 -4.97 -16.00
CA ILE A 14 -10.39 -3.60 -15.49
C ILE A 14 -10.41 -3.59 -13.95
N LEU A 15 -11.19 -4.48 -13.33
CA LEU A 15 -11.26 -4.58 -11.87
C LEU A 15 -9.94 -5.07 -11.24
N ALA A 16 -9.19 -5.92 -11.93
CA ALA A 16 -7.89 -6.38 -11.49
C ALA A 16 -6.88 -5.23 -11.44
N ASP A 17 -6.93 -4.29 -12.38
CA ASP A 17 -6.07 -3.11 -12.36
C ASP A 17 -6.41 -2.18 -11.18
N LEU A 18 -7.69 -1.94 -10.92
CA LEU A 18 -8.13 -1.23 -9.70
C LEU A 18 -7.64 -1.94 -8.43
N SER A 19 -7.74 -3.28 -8.39
CA SER A 19 -7.26 -4.07 -7.26
C SER A 19 -5.75 -3.95 -7.06
N LYS A 20 -4.96 -3.97 -8.14
CA LYS A 20 -3.50 -3.76 -8.08
C LYS A 20 -3.16 -2.35 -7.59
N PHE A 21 -3.89 -1.33 -8.04
CA PHE A 21 -3.70 0.04 -7.55
C PHE A 21 -3.87 0.10 -6.02
N PHE A 22 -4.91 -0.52 -5.47
CA PHE A 22 -5.11 -0.62 -4.01
C PHE A 22 -4.07 -1.46 -3.27
N GLN A 23 -3.22 -2.24 -3.96
CA GLN A 23 -2.14 -2.98 -3.33
C GLN A 23 -0.85 -2.16 -3.18
N THR A 24 -0.81 -0.93 -3.72
CA THR A 24 0.32 -0.01 -3.60
C THR A 24 0.61 0.33 -2.13
N GLU A 25 1.89 0.40 -1.77
CA GLU A 25 2.34 0.69 -0.39
C GLU A 25 1.97 2.07 0.10
N ASN A 26 2.11 3.07 -0.77
CA ASN A 26 2.09 4.49 -0.43
C ASN A 26 0.80 5.17 -0.90
N LEU A 27 -0.32 4.43 -0.87
CA LEU A 27 -1.60 4.91 -1.34
C LEU A 27 -2.26 5.84 -0.31
N LEU A 28 -2.56 7.08 -0.71
CA LEU A 28 -3.35 8.02 0.08
C LEU A 28 -4.84 7.87 -0.20
N MET A 29 -5.70 8.18 0.78
CA MET A 29 -7.15 8.10 0.56
C MET A 29 -7.67 9.09 -0.48
N ILE A 30 -7.01 10.23 -0.65
CA ILE A 30 -7.35 11.24 -1.65
C ILE A 30 -7.17 10.74 -3.10
N GLU A 31 -6.43 9.64 -3.27
CA GLU A 31 -6.18 9.00 -4.57
C GLU A 31 -7.19 7.89 -4.90
N VAL A 32 -7.98 7.43 -3.92
CA VAL A 32 -8.96 6.33 -4.10
C VAL A 32 -10.04 6.71 -5.10
N MET A 33 -10.74 7.82 -4.88
CA MET A 33 -11.87 8.20 -5.74
C MET A 33 -11.48 8.53 -7.18
N PRO A 34 -10.36 9.24 -7.45
CA PRO A 34 -9.87 9.41 -8.82
C PRO A 34 -9.68 8.09 -9.58
N GLU A 35 -9.11 7.05 -8.95
CA GLU A 35 -8.91 5.75 -9.61
C GLU A 35 -10.22 4.96 -9.75
N VAL A 36 -11.11 5.04 -8.76
CA VAL A 36 -12.46 4.43 -8.85
C VAL A 36 -13.24 5.05 -10.01
N GLU A 37 -13.22 6.38 -10.15
CA GLU A 37 -13.89 7.09 -11.24
C GLU A 37 -13.30 6.69 -12.60
N ALA A 38 -11.97 6.66 -12.72
CA ALA A 38 -11.30 6.19 -13.94
C ALA A 38 -11.69 4.74 -14.29
N THR A 39 -11.88 3.88 -13.28
CA THR A 39 -12.35 2.49 -13.45
C THR A 39 -13.80 2.45 -13.93
N ILE A 40 -14.69 3.26 -13.34
CA ILE A 40 -16.09 3.37 -13.76
C ILE A 40 -16.19 3.81 -15.21
N LEU A 41 -15.42 4.82 -15.63
CA LEU A 41 -15.37 5.29 -17.02
C LEU A 41 -14.92 4.18 -17.98
N LYS A 42 -13.89 3.41 -17.61
CA LYS A 42 -13.44 2.24 -18.40
C LYS A 42 -14.54 1.17 -18.52
N LEU A 43 -15.26 0.88 -17.44
CA LEU A 43 -16.38 -0.08 -17.45
C LEU A 43 -17.53 0.41 -18.31
N LEU A 44 -17.93 1.68 -18.19
CA LEU A 44 -19.01 2.26 -18.99
C LEU A 44 -18.66 2.28 -20.48
N ALA A 45 -17.39 2.51 -20.84
CA ALA A 45 -16.93 2.42 -22.22
C ALA A 45 -17.17 1.03 -22.84
N LEU A 46 -17.14 -0.05 -22.05
CA LEU A 46 -17.43 -1.40 -22.53
C LEU A 46 -18.85 -1.57 -23.07
N LYS A 47 -19.79 -0.67 -22.75
CA LYS A 47 -21.15 -0.70 -23.34
C LYS A 47 -21.16 -0.33 -24.81
N PHE A 48 -20.19 0.46 -25.25
CA PHE A 48 -20.12 1.00 -26.61
C PHE A 48 -18.99 0.37 -27.43
N HIS A 49 -17.91 -0.03 -26.74
CA HIS A 49 -16.71 -0.57 -27.36
C HIS A 49 -16.34 -1.90 -26.70
N PRO A 50 -16.48 -3.04 -27.40
CA PRO A 50 -16.14 -4.34 -26.82
C PRO A 50 -14.66 -4.37 -26.43
N GLY A 51 -14.36 -4.95 -25.27
CA GLY A 51 -12.98 -5.16 -24.84
C GLY A 51 -12.26 -6.21 -25.69
N PRO A 52 -10.97 -6.48 -25.43
CA PRO A 52 -10.18 -7.43 -26.22
C PRO A 52 -10.81 -8.82 -26.30
N ASN A 53 -11.32 -9.33 -25.17
CA ASN A 53 -11.90 -10.67 -25.10
C ASN A 53 -13.26 -10.71 -25.81
N MET A 54 -14.12 -9.71 -25.59
CA MET A 54 -15.40 -9.63 -26.31
C MET A 54 -15.21 -9.43 -27.81
N SER A 55 -14.21 -8.66 -28.23
CA SER A 55 -13.88 -8.46 -29.65
C SER A 55 -13.49 -9.78 -30.30
N GLU A 56 -12.65 -10.57 -29.65
CA GLU A 56 -12.32 -11.93 -30.07
C GLU A 56 -13.58 -12.80 -30.17
N PHE A 57 -14.47 -12.74 -29.18
CA PHE A 57 -15.72 -13.50 -29.23
C PHE A 57 -16.55 -13.14 -30.47
N LEU A 58 -16.73 -11.85 -30.76
CA LEU A 58 -17.53 -11.36 -31.90
C LEU A 58 -16.92 -11.74 -33.24
N GLU A 59 -15.58 -11.79 -33.35
CA GLU A 59 -14.88 -12.20 -34.56
C GLU A 59 -15.08 -13.69 -34.88
N TRP A 60 -14.90 -14.54 -33.88
CA TRP A 60 -14.84 -16.00 -34.03
C TRP A 60 -16.19 -16.70 -33.88
N TYR A 61 -17.21 -16.02 -33.35
CA TYR A 61 -18.55 -16.57 -33.22
C TYR A 61 -19.33 -16.51 -34.54
N LYS A 62 -19.59 -17.69 -35.13
CA LYS A 62 -20.38 -17.83 -36.36
C LYS A 62 -21.74 -18.48 -36.03
N PRO A 63 -22.80 -17.70 -35.75
CA PRO A 63 -24.07 -18.23 -35.29
C PRO A 63 -24.77 -19.11 -36.32
N GLN A 64 -24.65 -18.80 -37.61
CA GLN A 64 -25.28 -19.56 -38.70
C GLN A 64 -24.69 -20.97 -38.83
N GLU A 65 -23.38 -21.08 -38.64
CA GLU A 65 -22.63 -22.34 -38.72
C GLU A 65 -22.64 -23.11 -37.38
N LYS A 66 -23.15 -22.47 -36.31
CA LYS A 66 -23.09 -22.96 -34.93
C LYS A 66 -21.66 -23.37 -34.54
N VAL A 67 -20.69 -22.51 -34.85
CA VAL A 67 -19.28 -22.73 -34.47
C VAL A 67 -18.73 -21.52 -33.73
N PHE A 68 -17.79 -21.82 -32.84
CA PHE A 68 -16.90 -20.83 -32.25
C PHE A 68 -15.48 -21.36 -32.43
N ARG A 69 -14.67 -20.66 -33.24
CA ARG A 69 -13.39 -21.20 -33.73
C ARG A 69 -13.63 -22.59 -34.35
N ASP A 70 -12.92 -23.61 -33.91
CA ASP A 70 -13.05 -25.00 -34.38
C ASP A 70 -14.05 -25.84 -33.58
N ILE A 71 -14.78 -25.22 -32.64
CA ILE A 71 -15.70 -25.93 -31.72
C ILE A 71 -17.13 -25.80 -32.23
N LYS A 72 -17.78 -26.94 -32.46
CA LYS A 72 -19.20 -27.01 -32.78
C LYS A 72 -20.05 -26.76 -31.54
N LEU A 73 -20.90 -25.75 -31.61
CA LEU A 73 -21.80 -25.34 -30.55
C LEU A 73 -23.09 -26.14 -30.58
N THR A 74 -23.59 -26.47 -29.39
CA THR A 74 -24.89 -27.10 -29.19
C THR A 74 -25.90 -26.08 -28.66
N GLY A 75 -27.16 -26.18 -29.10
CA GLY A 75 -28.25 -25.32 -28.63
C GLY A 75 -28.59 -24.16 -29.57
N ILE A 76 -29.15 -23.10 -28.98
CA ILE A 76 -29.60 -21.87 -29.67
C ILE A 76 -28.41 -20.92 -29.81
N CYS A 77 -28.09 -20.54 -31.06
CA CYS A 77 -27.01 -19.62 -31.40
C CYS A 77 -27.60 -18.40 -32.10
N ASN A 78 -28.08 -17.43 -31.33
CA ASN A 78 -28.61 -16.18 -31.88
C ASN A 78 -27.46 -15.28 -32.34
N PRO A 79 -27.64 -14.49 -33.42
CA PRO A 79 -26.75 -13.38 -33.74
C PRO A 79 -26.64 -12.42 -32.55
N VAL A 80 -25.46 -11.82 -32.38
CA VAL A 80 -25.19 -10.86 -31.31
C VAL A 80 -25.02 -9.48 -31.95
N ASP A 81 -25.96 -8.58 -31.67
CA ASP A 81 -25.75 -7.15 -31.84
C ASP A 81 -25.26 -6.60 -30.51
N PHE A 82 -23.95 -6.38 -30.42
CA PHE A 82 -23.32 -5.92 -29.18
C PHE A 82 -23.89 -4.58 -28.69
N SER A 83 -24.17 -3.67 -29.63
CA SER A 83 -24.62 -2.31 -29.32
C SER A 83 -26.02 -2.26 -28.71
N ALA A 84 -26.86 -3.24 -29.04
CA ALA A 84 -28.23 -3.39 -28.54
C ALA A 84 -28.37 -4.48 -27.46
N ASP A 85 -27.27 -5.09 -27.01
CA ASP A 85 -27.32 -6.23 -26.10
C ASP A 85 -27.64 -5.81 -24.65
N VAL A 86 -28.94 -5.84 -24.33
CA VAL A 86 -29.47 -5.52 -22.99
C VAL A 86 -28.76 -6.28 -21.85
N PRO A 87 -28.50 -7.61 -21.95
CA PRO A 87 -27.81 -8.33 -20.89
C PRO A 87 -26.38 -7.82 -20.62
N THR A 88 -25.62 -7.47 -21.66
CA THR A 88 -24.28 -6.90 -21.53
C THR A 88 -24.33 -5.55 -20.83
N SER A 89 -25.20 -4.65 -21.30
CA SER A 89 -25.35 -3.32 -20.71
C SER A 89 -25.79 -3.39 -19.24
N SER A 90 -26.75 -4.27 -18.93
CA SER A 90 -27.23 -4.48 -17.57
C SER A 90 -26.15 -5.02 -16.65
N MET A 91 -25.33 -5.98 -17.11
CA MET A 91 -24.25 -6.54 -16.31
C MET A 91 -23.18 -5.50 -15.97
N ILE A 92 -22.79 -4.69 -16.96
CA ILE A 92 -21.84 -3.59 -16.75
C ILE A 92 -22.42 -2.57 -15.75
N SER A 93 -23.69 -2.16 -15.92
CA SER A 93 -24.35 -1.26 -14.97
C SER A 93 -24.33 -1.82 -13.55
N SER A 94 -24.65 -3.10 -13.35
CA SER A 94 -24.64 -3.70 -12.02
C SER A 94 -23.25 -3.70 -11.36
N VAL A 95 -22.18 -3.84 -12.13
CA VAL A 95 -20.80 -3.74 -11.62
C VAL A 95 -20.48 -2.29 -11.25
N VAL A 96 -20.88 -1.32 -12.07
CA VAL A 96 -20.71 0.11 -11.80
C VAL A 96 -21.48 0.52 -10.55
N ASP A 97 -22.77 0.19 -10.46
CA ASP A 97 -23.63 0.48 -9.31
C ASP A 97 -23.02 -0.10 -8.00
N TYR A 98 -22.41 -1.29 -8.09
CA TYR A 98 -21.74 -1.90 -6.95
C TYR A 98 -20.48 -1.12 -6.54
N LEU A 99 -19.64 -0.69 -7.49
CA LEU A 99 -18.46 0.13 -7.19
C LEU A 99 -18.86 1.46 -6.56
N GLU A 100 -19.83 2.18 -7.16
CA GLU A 100 -20.33 3.45 -6.63
C GLU A 100 -20.85 3.28 -5.21
N LYS A 101 -21.68 2.26 -4.96
CA LYS A 101 -22.19 1.97 -3.62
C LYS A 101 -21.09 1.62 -2.63
N ARG A 102 -20.07 0.86 -3.06
CA ARG A 102 -18.96 0.42 -2.21
C ARG A 102 -18.08 1.59 -1.77
N PHE A 103 -17.86 2.56 -2.66
CA PHE A 103 -16.98 3.71 -2.42
C PHE A 103 -17.73 5.00 -2.06
N ALA A 104 -19.06 4.96 -1.92
CA ALA A 104 -19.90 6.11 -1.58
C ALA A 104 -19.43 6.86 -0.33
N VAL A 105 -18.87 6.17 0.66
CA VAL A 105 -18.35 6.77 1.90
C VAL A 105 -17.27 7.84 1.65
N PHE A 106 -16.51 7.73 0.55
CA PHE A 106 -15.48 8.73 0.21
C PHE A 106 -16.06 10.04 -0.34
N ASN A 107 -17.34 10.04 -0.72
CA ASN A 107 -18.06 11.24 -1.13
C ASN A 107 -18.71 11.97 0.05
N GLU A 108 -18.59 11.43 1.26
CA GLU A 108 -19.12 12.00 2.50
C GLU A 108 -17.99 12.60 3.36
N SER A 109 -18.35 13.54 4.25
CA SER A 109 -17.42 14.07 5.26
C SER A 109 -17.12 12.99 6.31
N PRO A 110 -15.85 12.83 6.76
CA PRO A 110 -14.71 13.71 6.53
C PRO A 110 -13.88 13.37 5.27
N PHE A 111 -14.12 12.24 4.60
CA PHE A 111 -13.26 11.75 3.53
C PHE A 111 -13.23 12.67 2.32
N LYS A 112 -14.38 13.19 1.90
CA LYS A 112 -14.46 14.19 0.84
C LYS A 112 -13.67 15.45 1.20
N ASP A 113 -13.67 15.85 2.46
CA ASP A 113 -13.01 17.08 2.89
C ASP A 113 -11.48 16.97 2.82
N PHE A 114 -10.92 15.77 3.01
CA PHE A 114 -9.48 15.54 2.82
C PHE A 114 -9.00 15.80 1.39
N THR A 115 -9.87 15.76 0.38
CA THR A 115 -9.51 16.05 -1.02
C THR A 115 -8.92 17.45 -1.20
N VAL A 116 -9.21 18.38 -0.28
CA VAL A 116 -8.60 19.70 -0.23
C VAL A 116 -7.08 19.67 -0.12
N LEU A 117 -6.52 18.59 0.45
CA LEU A 117 -5.10 18.45 0.62
C LEU A 117 -4.40 18.08 -0.68
N ASP A 118 -5.11 17.57 -1.70
CA ASP A 118 -4.57 17.25 -3.03
C ASP A 118 -4.04 18.49 -3.74
N PHE A 119 -2.77 18.80 -3.49
CA PHE A 119 -2.11 20.01 -3.96
C PHE A 119 -1.83 20.00 -5.47
N MET A 120 -2.03 18.85 -6.14
CA MET A 120 -1.97 18.76 -7.60
C MET A 120 -3.21 19.36 -8.26
N LYS A 121 -4.35 19.42 -7.54
CA LYS A 121 -5.62 20.00 -8.02
C LYS A 121 -5.82 21.46 -7.62
N TRP A 122 -4.85 22.06 -6.93
CA TRP A 122 -5.00 23.43 -6.46
C TRP A 122 -5.01 24.46 -7.59
N PRO A 123 -5.81 25.54 -7.46
CA PRO A 123 -5.81 26.63 -8.43
C PRO A 123 -4.42 27.24 -8.62
N ILE A 124 -4.10 27.59 -9.87
CA ILE A 124 -2.86 28.29 -10.22
C ILE A 124 -2.97 29.79 -9.87
N ASN A 125 -4.18 30.35 -10.01
CA ASN A 125 -4.47 31.74 -9.66
C ASN A 125 -4.37 31.94 -8.13
N ARG A 126 -3.69 33.02 -7.71
CA ARG A 126 -3.46 33.32 -6.30
C ARG A 126 -4.72 33.74 -5.53
N GLU A 127 -5.62 34.46 -6.18
CA GLU A 127 -6.89 34.88 -5.60
C GLU A 127 -7.75 33.65 -5.30
N ASP A 128 -7.92 32.76 -6.28
CA ASP A 128 -8.64 31.50 -6.10
C ASP A 128 -7.96 30.60 -5.07
N LEU A 129 -6.62 30.49 -5.12
CA LEU A 129 -5.86 29.68 -4.17
C LEU A 129 -5.98 30.21 -2.74
N SER A 130 -6.15 31.52 -2.54
CA SER A 130 -6.23 32.13 -1.20
C SER A 130 -7.44 31.61 -0.42
N THR A 131 -8.58 31.44 -1.09
CA THR A 131 -9.84 31.00 -0.49
C THR A 131 -10.10 29.49 -0.67
N TYR A 132 -9.43 28.84 -1.62
CA TYR A 132 -9.61 27.43 -1.91
C TYR A 132 -9.52 26.56 -0.65
N GLY A 133 -10.55 25.77 -0.38
CA GLY A 133 -10.46 24.71 0.62
C GLY A 133 -10.66 25.11 2.09
N VAL A 134 -10.86 26.40 2.38
CA VAL A 134 -11.04 26.87 3.77
C VAL A 134 -12.24 26.19 4.45
N GLU A 135 -13.35 26.02 3.73
CA GLU A 135 -14.54 25.33 4.23
C GLU A 135 -14.27 23.85 4.56
N HIS A 136 -13.51 23.15 3.70
CA HIS A 136 -13.15 21.75 3.92
C HIS A 136 -12.23 21.58 5.13
N ILE A 137 -11.24 22.49 5.30
CA ILE A 137 -10.39 22.50 6.50
C ILE A 137 -11.22 22.74 7.76
N ASN A 138 -12.15 23.69 7.74
CA ASN A 138 -13.07 23.92 8.86
C ASN A 138 -13.92 22.67 9.18
N SER A 139 -14.46 22.01 8.15
CA SER A 139 -15.21 20.77 8.30
C SER A 139 -14.37 19.68 8.97
N LEU A 140 -13.12 19.50 8.53
CA LEU A 140 -12.19 18.55 9.15
C LEU A 140 -11.86 18.90 10.61
N ILE A 141 -11.58 20.17 10.90
CA ILE A 141 -11.31 20.63 12.27
C ILE A 141 -12.50 20.33 13.18
N ASN A 142 -13.72 20.59 12.71
CA ASN A 142 -14.95 20.33 13.45
C ASN A 142 -15.19 18.83 13.63
N HIS A 143 -14.94 18.02 12.61
CA HIS A 143 -15.07 16.57 12.70
C HIS A 143 -14.08 15.96 13.72
N PHE A 144 -12.84 16.46 13.74
CA PHE A 144 -11.78 16.01 14.64
C PHE A 144 -11.63 16.92 15.87
N GLU A 145 -12.71 17.55 16.32
CA GLU A 145 -12.65 18.58 17.37
C GLU A 145 -12.04 18.08 18.69
N THR A 146 -12.16 16.78 18.98
CA THR A 146 -11.60 16.14 20.17
C THR A 146 -10.08 16.02 20.14
N LEU A 147 -9.46 16.16 18.96
CA LEU A 147 -8.02 16.07 18.75
C LEU A 147 -7.32 17.44 18.80
N PHE A 148 -8.07 18.54 18.84
CA PHE A 148 -7.55 19.92 18.74
C PHE A 148 -8.10 20.83 19.84
N SER A 149 -7.20 21.54 20.54
CA SER A 149 -7.61 22.64 21.44
C SER A 149 -8.21 23.81 20.65
N VAL A 150 -8.97 24.70 21.31
CA VAL A 150 -9.59 25.87 20.64
C VAL A 150 -8.53 26.73 19.95
N GLU A 151 -7.38 26.94 20.60
CA GLU A 151 -6.26 27.71 20.05
C GLU A 151 -5.63 27.03 18.83
N GLU A 152 -5.59 25.69 18.82
CA GLU A 152 -5.06 24.93 17.69
C GLU A 152 -5.97 25.03 16.46
N ARG A 153 -7.28 25.10 16.65
CA ARG A 153 -8.25 25.25 15.55
C ARG A 153 -8.01 26.56 14.80
N ASP A 154 -7.92 27.67 15.53
CA ASP A 154 -7.62 28.99 14.95
C ASP A 154 -6.23 29.02 14.30
N LYS A 155 -5.26 28.34 14.93
CA LYS A 155 -3.89 28.26 14.40
C LYS A 155 -3.85 27.49 13.07
N ILE A 156 -4.59 26.39 12.91
CA ILE A 156 -4.64 25.63 11.64
C ILE A 156 -5.10 26.52 10.48
N LEU A 157 -6.14 27.33 10.68
CA LEU A 157 -6.66 28.24 9.65
C LEU A 157 -5.63 29.32 9.27
N ASN A 158 -4.92 29.86 10.26
CA ASN A 158 -3.85 30.83 10.04
C ASN A 158 -2.60 30.22 9.38
N GLU A 159 -2.30 28.94 9.64
CA GLU A 159 -1.18 28.21 9.03
C GLU A 159 -1.47 27.77 7.59
N PHE A 160 -2.75 27.62 7.20
CA PHE A 160 -3.15 27.05 5.92
C PHE A 160 -2.57 27.78 4.68
N PRO A 161 -2.51 29.13 4.62
CA PRO A 161 -1.82 29.84 3.53
C PRO A 161 -0.31 29.53 3.45
N SER A 162 0.36 29.40 4.60
CA SER A 162 1.78 29.01 4.67
C SER A 162 1.97 27.58 4.19
N PHE A 163 1.08 26.68 4.60
CA PHE A 163 1.02 25.29 4.12
C PHE A 163 0.87 25.24 2.60
N LYS A 164 -0.05 26.02 2.02
CA LYS A 164 -0.22 26.08 0.56
C LYS A 164 1.07 26.50 -0.15
N THR A 165 1.79 27.47 0.40
CA THR A 165 3.04 27.96 -0.17
C THR A 165 4.13 26.89 -0.16
N ILE A 166 4.26 26.15 0.96
CA ILE A 166 5.24 25.06 1.11
C ILE A 166 4.89 23.91 0.16
N MET A 167 3.64 23.45 0.14
CA MET A 167 3.22 22.36 -0.75
C MET A 167 3.40 22.73 -2.22
N ASN A 168 3.15 23.99 -2.59
CA ASN A 168 3.41 24.46 -3.95
C ASN A 168 4.90 24.39 -4.34
N SER A 169 5.83 24.57 -3.41
CA SER A 169 7.27 24.36 -3.67
C SER A 169 7.68 22.89 -3.80
N LEU A 170 6.83 21.96 -3.33
CA LEU A 170 7.04 20.52 -3.38
C LEU A 170 6.26 19.84 -4.53
N LYS A 171 5.67 20.61 -5.45
CA LYS A 171 4.88 20.09 -6.59
C LYS A 171 5.64 19.15 -7.54
N THR A 172 6.96 19.14 -7.49
CA THR A 172 7.80 18.21 -8.27
C THR A 172 7.86 16.81 -7.66
N LEU A 173 7.47 16.65 -6.39
CA LEU A 173 7.36 15.37 -5.70
C LEU A 173 5.95 14.77 -5.87
N GLY A 174 5.84 13.46 -5.71
CA GLY A 174 4.54 12.81 -5.55
C GLY A 174 3.85 13.24 -4.25
N LEU A 175 2.53 13.02 -4.19
CA LEU A 175 1.69 13.43 -3.05
C LEU A 175 2.25 12.85 -1.74
N TYR A 176 2.46 11.53 -1.71
CA TYR A 176 2.94 10.82 -0.52
C TYR A 176 4.33 11.33 -0.07
N GLU A 177 5.28 11.45 -0.99
CA GLU A 177 6.64 11.91 -0.68
C GLU A 177 6.64 13.34 -0.14
N ALA A 178 5.81 14.23 -0.71
CA ALA A 178 5.69 15.60 -0.23
C ALA A 178 5.16 15.65 1.21
N TYR A 179 4.16 14.83 1.56
CA TYR A 179 3.66 14.76 2.93
C TYR A 179 4.68 14.16 3.91
N CYS A 180 5.36 13.08 3.52
CA CYS A 180 6.45 12.51 4.32
C CYS A 180 7.54 13.54 4.59
N HIS A 181 7.91 14.33 3.57
CA HIS A 181 8.91 15.39 3.70
C HIS A 181 8.50 16.47 4.71
N ILE A 182 7.25 16.96 4.68
CA ILE A 182 6.82 17.97 5.66
C ILE A 182 6.64 17.40 7.06
N VAL A 183 6.24 16.13 7.20
CA VAL A 183 6.09 15.47 8.51
C VAL A 183 7.46 15.24 9.14
N ALA A 184 8.45 14.81 8.35
CA ALA A 184 9.81 14.57 8.82
C ALA A 184 10.51 15.87 9.24
N ASN A 185 10.35 16.95 8.48
CA ASN A 185 10.99 18.24 8.78
C ASN A 185 10.21 19.10 9.77
N SER A 186 8.90 18.91 9.88
CA SER A 186 7.96 19.65 10.74
C SER A 186 8.24 21.16 10.82
N PRO A 187 8.08 21.93 9.72
CA PRO A 187 8.36 23.36 9.72
C PRO A 187 7.50 24.11 10.74
N SER A 188 8.11 24.95 11.56
CA SER A 188 7.45 25.66 12.68
C SER A 188 6.26 26.54 12.26
N ARG A 189 6.20 26.95 10.98
CA ARG A 189 5.11 27.77 10.41
C ARG A 189 3.83 26.97 10.12
N ILE A 190 3.88 25.64 10.15
CA ILE A 190 2.76 24.75 9.78
C ILE A 190 2.65 23.56 10.74
N GLU A 191 3.14 23.72 11.97
CA GLU A 191 3.26 22.63 12.94
C GLU A 191 1.89 22.03 13.31
N THR A 192 0.86 22.88 13.44
CA THR A 192 -0.46 22.45 13.90
C THR A 192 -1.24 21.81 12.76
N ILE A 193 -1.23 22.35 11.54
CA ILE A 193 -1.88 21.73 10.37
C ILE A 193 -1.24 20.41 9.97
N ILE A 194 0.05 20.19 10.27
CA ILE A 194 0.70 18.88 10.09
C ILE A 194 0.01 17.77 10.90
N LYS A 195 -0.64 18.09 12.04
CA LYS A 195 -1.44 17.08 12.76
C LYS A 195 -2.60 16.57 11.91
N LEU A 196 -3.25 17.43 11.13
CA LEU A 196 -4.31 17.02 10.19
C LEU A 196 -3.75 16.15 9.07
N VAL A 197 -2.56 16.48 8.55
CA VAL A 197 -1.84 15.64 7.59
C VAL A 197 -1.50 14.26 8.20
N LYS A 198 -1.09 14.21 9.46
CA LYS A 198 -0.82 12.94 10.15
C LYS A 198 -2.08 12.09 10.31
N ILE A 199 -3.23 12.71 10.59
CA ILE A 199 -4.53 12.02 10.61
C ILE A 199 -4.80 11.43 9.22
N MET A 200 -4.63 12.23 8.16
CA MET A 200 -4.79 11.75 6.78
C MET A 200 -3.88 10.53 6.52
N LEU A 201 -2.58 10.64 6.78
CA LEU A 201 -1.61 9.55 6.57
C LEU A 201 -1.89 8.30 7.42
N SER A 202 -2.64 8.43 8.53
CA SER A 202 -3.01 7.30 9.39
C SER A 202 -4.22 6.50 8.91
N ILE A 203 -4.98 7.03 7.94
CA ILE A 203 -6.15 6.35 7.38
C ILE A 203 -5.66 5.29 6.37
N SER A 204 -5.79 4.02 6.74
CA SER A 204 -5.53 2.92 5.82
C SER A 204 -6.73 2.70 4.89
N VAL A 205 -6.48 2.70 3.59
CA VAL A 205 -7.49 2.42 2.56
C VAL A 205 -7.40 1.00 1.99
N SER A 206 -6.41 0.22 2.42
CA SER A 206 -6.17 -1.12 1.89
C SER A 206 -5.65 -2.09 2.95
N THR A 207 -6.15 -3.32 2.90
CA THR A 207 -5.66 -4.45 3.70
C THR A 207 -4.44 -5.13 3.08
N ALA A 208 -3.97 -4.68 1.91
CA ALA A 208 -2.85 -5.32 1.20
C ALA A 208 -1.56 -5.35 2.03
N GLN A 209 -1.32 -4.33 2.85
CA GLN A 209 -0.20 -4.35 3.80
C GLN A 209 -0.36 -5.51 4.80
N CYS A 210 -1.56 -5.68 5.39
CA CYS A 210 -1.86 -6.79 6.30
C CYS A 210 -1.72 -8.15 5.60
N GLU A 211 -2.11 -8.28 4.33
CA GLU A 211 -1.99 -9.52 3.55
C GLU A 211 -0.53 -9.91 3.29
N ARG A 212 0.36 -8.92 3.10
CA ARG A 212 1.81 -9.16 3.04
C ARG A 212 2.36 -9.63 4.38
N VAL A 213 1.97 -9.01 5.49
CA VAL A 213 2.31 -9.48 6.84
C VAL A 213 1.85 -10.92 7.05
N PHE A 214 0.65 -11.29 6.60
CA PHE A 214 0.16 -12.66 6.70
C PHE A 214 0.92 -13.65 5.81
N SER A 215 1.42 -13.20 4.65
CA SER A 215 2.24 -14.01 3.77
C SER A 215 3.60 -14.32 4.42
N GLU A 216 4.25 -13.32 5.01
CA GLU A 216 5.48 -13.53 5.80
C GLU A 216 5.22 -14.41 7.03
N MET A 217 4.09 -14.21 7.69
CA MET A 217 3.69 -15.06 8.81
C MET A 217 3.51 -16.52 8.40
N LYS A 218 2.99 -16.82 7.19
CA LYS A 218 2.87 -18.20 6.69
C LYS A 218 4.24 -18.84 6.45
N VAL A 219 5.21 -18.08 5.95
CA VAL A 219 6.61 -18.55 5.81
C VAL A 219 7.19 -18.88 7.18
N LEU A 220 6.97 -18.00 8.16
CA LEU A 220 7.47 -18.18 9.52
C LEU A 220 6.81 -19.37 10.24
N LYS A 221 5.47 -19.43 10.19
CA LYS A 221 4.62 -20.50 10.73
C LYS A 221 4.49 -21.65 9.71
N GLY A 222 5.63 -22.19 9.28
CA GLY A 222 5.65 -23.44 8.54
C GLY A 222 5.18 -24.63 9.39
N ARG A 223 4.86 -25.75 8.74
CA ARG A 223 4.33 -26.99 9.37
C ARG A 223 5.16 -27.51 10.56
N LEU A 224 6.46 -27.21 10.60
CA LEU A 224 7.40 -27.62 11.64
C LEU A 224 7.72 -26.53 12.69
N ARG A 225 7.21 -25.30 12.54
CA ARG A 225 7.47 -24.13 13.40
C ARG A 225 6.20 -23.59 14.10
N SER A 226 5.25 -24.46 14.42
CA SER A 226 3.97 -24.07 15.05
C SER A 226 4.05 -23.73 16.55
N LYS A 227 5.24 -23.82 17.18
CA LYS A 227 5.43 -23.60 18.63
C LYS A 227 6.09 -22.26 19.00
N LEU A 228 6.17 -21.31 18.07
CA LEU A 228 6.66 -19.96 18.38
C LEU A 228 5.72 -19.25 19.36
N THR A 229 6.28 -18.66 20.42
CA THR A 229 5.53 -17.77 21.31
C THR A 229 5.11 -16.52 20.53
N GLN A 230 4.02 -15.88 20.96
CA GLN A 230 3.51 -14.68 20.30
C GLN A 230 4.56 -13.55 20.26
N SER A 231 5.35 -13.39 21.33
CA SER A 231 6.42 -12.39 21.39
C SER A 231 7.52 -12.63 20.34
N ASN A 232 7.95 -13.89 20.17
CA ASN A 232 8.98 -14.23 19.20
C ASN A 232 8.46 -14.15 17.76
N LEU A 233 7.20 -14.54 17.55
CA LEU A 233 6.52 -14.37 16.27
C LEU A 233 6.49 -12.89 15.86
N GLN A 234 6.06 -12.02 16.78
CA GLN A 234 5.99 -10.59 16.54
C GLN A 234 7.37 -9.99 16.25
N ALA A 235 8.39 -10.34 17.06
CA ALA A 235 9.74 -9.86 16.86
C ALA A 235 10.33 -10.30 15.51
N GLN A 236 10.09 -11.55 15.09
CA GLN A 236 10.54 -12.06 13.80
C GLN A 236 9.81 -11.39 12.64
N LEU A 237 8.48 -11.24 12.72
CA LEU A 237 7.71 -10.51 11.72
C LEU A 237 8.18 -9.07 11.57
N PHE A 238 8.45 -8.39 12.68
CA PHE A 238 8.95 -7.02 12.65
C PHE A 238 10.29 -6.92 11.92
N ILE A 239 11.22 -7.84 12.18
CA ILE A 239 12.51 -7.89 11.46
C ILE A 239 12.32 -8.22 9.98
N MET A 240 11.36 -9.09 9.63
CA MET A 240 11.11 -9.45 8.24
C MET A 240 10.48 -8.32 7.43
N ILE A 241 9.66 -7.47 8.06
CA ILE A 241 8.89 -6.42 7.39
C ILE A 241 9.67 -5.09 7.41
N GLU A 242 10.17 -4.69 8.58
CA GLU A 242 10.79 -3.38 8.81
C GLU A 242 12.33 -3.46 8.89
N GLY A 243 12.90 -4.67 8.84
CA GLY A 243 14.34 -4.87 8.95
C GLY A 243 15.08 -4.40 7.70
N PRO A 244 16.36 -3.98 7.85
CA PRO A 244 17.20 -3.68 6.72
C PRO A 244 17.42 -4.92 5.85
N SER A 245 17.79 -4.71 4.59
CA SER A 245 18.21 -5.80 3.71
C SER A 245 19.38 -6.56 4.35
N LEU A 246 19.60 -7.82 3.95
CA LEU A 246 20.75 -8.59 4.43
C LEU A 246 22.10 -7.90 4.14
N GLN A 247 22.16 -7.03 3.12
CA GLN A 247 23.37 -6.30 2.74
C GLN A 247 23.61 -5.10 3.68
N ASP A 248 22.53 -4.48 4.15
CA ASP A 248 22.58 -3.29 5.04
C ASP A 248 22.48 -3.67 6.52
N PHE A 249 22.33 -4.96 6.83
CA PHE A 249 22.21 -5.44 8.19
C PHE A 249 23.56 -5.37 8.94
N SER A 250 23.60 -4.54 9.97
CA SER A 250 24.73 -4.35 10.89
C SER A 250 24.59 -5.27 12.12
N PRO A 251 25.38 -6.35 12.24
CA PRO A 251 25.24 -7.32 13.33
C PRO A 251 25.84 -6.83 14.66
N GLU A 252 26.58 -5.74 14.69
CA GLU A 252 27.39 -5.29 15.83
C GLU A 252 26.55 -5.07 17.10
N LYS A 253 25.38 -4.45 16.96
CA LYS A 253 24.45 -4.23 18.09
C LYS A 253 23.87 -5.54 18.62
N ALA A 254 23.53 -6.47 17.72
CA ALA A 254 23.01 -7.78 18.11
C ALA A 254 24.10 -8.62 18.80
N LEU A 255 25.33 -8.59 18.29
CA LEU A 255 26.49 -9.29 18.85
C LEU A 255 26.85 -8.74 20.23
N SER A 256 26.96 -7.43 20.37
CA SER A 256 27.25 -6.79 21.66
C SER A 256 26.17 -7.09 22.69
N HIS A 257 24.89 -7.01 22.33
CA HIS A 257 23.79 -7.40 23.22
C HIS A 257 23.85 -8.89 23.59
N TRP A 258 24.15 -9.77 22.63
CA TRP A 258 24.27 -11.22 22.87
C TRP A 258 25.44 -11.57 23.80
N LEU A 259 26.59 -10.91 23.64
CA LEU A 259 27.79 -11.11 24.45
C LEU A 259 27.64 -10.55 25.86
N ASN A 260 26.99 -9.39 26.01
CA ASN A 260 26.85 -8.72 27.29
C ASN A 260 25.63 -9.19 28.09
N GLY A 261 24.60 -9.73 27.43
CA GLY A 261 23.33 -10.07 28.05
C GLY A 261 23.43 -11.19 29.08
N HIS A 262 24.35 -12.15 28.93
CA HIS A 262 24.61 -13.22 29.90
C HIS A 262 26.13 -13.50 29.89
N LYS A 263 26.75 -13.80 31.05
CA LYS A 263 28.15 -14.28 31.13
C LYS A 263 28.27 -15.64 30.44
N ARG A 264 28.33 -15.64 29.12
CA ARG A 264 28.43 -16.86 28.32
C ARG A 264 29.89 -17.25 28.25
N HIS A 265 30.22 -18.40 28.82
CA HIS A 265 31.53 -18.99 28.74
C HIS A 265 31.65 -19.77 27.43
N ILE A 266 32.53 -19.35 26.52
CA ILE A 266 32.91 -20.16 25.37
C ILE A 266 34.20 -20.89 25.75
N GLY A 267 34.14 -22.22 25.90
CA GLY A 267 35.28 -23.01 26.35
C GLY A 267 35.79 -22.69 27.77
N GLY A 268 34.92 -22.21 28.67
CA GLY A 268 35.28 -21.90 30.06
C GLY A 268 35.73 -20.46 30.32
N HIS A 269 35.93 -19.62 29.30
CA HIS A 269 36.35 -18.23 29.47
C HIS A 269 35.23 -17.22 29.20
N THR A 270 35.14 -16.19 30.03
CA THR A 270 34.21 -15.06 29.88
C THR A 270 34.67 -14.15 28.74
N MET A 271 33.90 -14.00 27.68
CA MET A 271 34.23 -13.09 26.58
C MET A 271 33.73 -11.66 26.85
N LYS A 272 34.53 -10.65 26.49
CA LYS A 272 34.12 -9.23 26.44
C LYS A 272 33.86 -8.80 25.01
N ALA A 273 32.81 -8.02 24.78
CA ALA A 273 32.37 -7.58 23.45
C ALA A 273 33.46 -6.89 22.61
N ASP A 274 34.35 -6.13 23.25
CA ASP A 274 35.41 -5.36 22.59
C ASP A 274 36.43 -6.24 21.83
N SER A 275 36.55 -7.52 22.18
CA SER A 275 37.54 -8.42 21.59
C SER A 275 37.17 -8.98 20.20
N LEU A 276 35.90 -8.89 19.79
CA LEU A 276 35.43 -9.37 18.48
C LEU A 276 35.30 -8.25 17.43
N LEU A 277 35.18 -6.99 17.88
CA LEU A 277 35.15 -5.83 16.99
C LEU A 277 36.54 -5.46 16.44
N ASN A 278 37.61 -6.07 16.95
CA ASN A 278 38.95 -5.95 16.41
C ASN A 278 39.30 -7.19 15.59
N GLU A 279 39.39 -7.03 14.27
CA GLU A 279 39.61 -8.11 13.30
C GLU A 279 40.86 -8.95 13.61
N ALA A 280 41.89 -8.33 14.19
CA ALA A 280 43.12 -8.99 14.61
C ALA A 280 42.92 -9.88 15.85
N ALA A 281 42.06 -9.46 16.79
CA ALA A 281 41.73 -10.24 17.99
C ALA A 281 40.81 -11.42 17.67
N ALA A 282 39.84 -11.24 16.75
CA ALA A 282 38.99 -12.31 16.25
C ALA A 282 39.80 -13.42 15.54
N LYS A 283 40.74 -13.06 14.65
CA LYS A 283 41.65 -14.02 13.97
C LYS A 283 42.55 -14.77 14.97
N LYS A 284 43.00 -14.11 16.04
CA LYS A 284 43.83 -14.73 17.09
C LYS A 284 43.05 -15.74 17.93
N LEU A 285 41.77 -15.45 18.24
CA LEU A 285 40.88 -16.34 18.99
C LEU A 285 40.45 -17.58 18.20
N ILE A 286 40.20 -17.44 16.88
CA ILE A 286 39.92 -18.58 15.98
C ILE A 286 41.13 -19.51 15.89
N LYS A 287 42.35 -18.96 15.86
CA LYS A 287 43.59 -19.76 15.87
C LYS A 287 43.80 -20.51 17.20
N GLN A 288 43.48 -19.89 18.34
CA GLN A 288 43.58 -20.52 19.66
C GLN A 288 42.55 -21.65 19.84
N THR A 289 41.32 -21.47 19.36
CA THR A 289 40.28 -22.53 19.42
C THR A 289 40.57 -23.70 18.46
N ALA A 290 41.22 -23.44 17.32
CA ALA A 290 41.70 -24.50 16.43
C ALA A 290 42.85 -25.31 17.06
N SER A 291 43.77 -24.65 17.77
CA SER A 291 44.88 -25.30 18.50
C SER A 291 44.38 -26.26 19.59
N PHE A 292 43.38 -25.83 20.38
CA PHE A 292 42.78 -26.67 21.43
C PHE A 292 42.08 -27.93 20.89
N ARG A 293 41.50 -27.87 19.69
CA ARG A 293 40.92 -29.07 19.04
C ARG A 293 41.99 -30.04 18.55
N SER A 294 43.16 -29.56 18.15
CA SER A 294 44.26 -30.42 17.70
C SER A 294 44.96 -31.17 18.84
N GLU A 295 45.13 -30.56 20.02
CA GLU A 295 45.75 -31.22 21.18
C GLU A 295 44.83 -32.27 21.84
N SER A 296 43.50 -32.10 21.74
CA SER A 296 42.53 -33.08 22.21
C SER A 296 42.45 -34.33 21.30
N ALA A 297 42.79 -34.20 20.01
CA ALA A 297 42.81 -35.30 19.06
C ALA A 297 44.09 -36.17 19.16
N ALA A 298 45.19 -35.64 19.72
CA ALA A 298 46.46 -36.35 19.86
C ALA A 298 46.58 -37.19 21.16
N LYS A 299 45.54 -37.18 22.02
CA LYS A 299 45.47 -37.95 23.28
C LYS A 299 44.40 -39.05 23.27
N LYS A 300 44.01 -39.55 22.10
CA LYS A 300 43.22 -40.77 21.94
C LYS A 300 43.96 -41.79 21.09
#